data_AF-A0A3B3YKR1-F1
#
_entry.id   AF-A0A3B3YKR1-F1
#
_cell.length_a   1.000
_cell.length_b   1.000
_cell.length_c   1.000
_cell.angle_alpha   90.00
_cell.angle_beta   90.00
_cell.angle_gamma   90.00
#
_symmetry.space_group_name_H-M   'P 1'
#
loop_
_entity.id
_entity.type
_entity.pdbx_description
1 polymer ?
#
loop_
_entity_poly.entity_id
_entity_poly.type
_entity_poly.pdbx_seq_one_letter_code
_entity_poly.pdbx_strand_id
1 'polypeptide(L)'
;LGIFAAFCFCVCSSLSLSVSSAATFVVNVTQSSYEAEENHSITLEWTFTTRPDSCLSFEFMIFTLITENKKVSVLFHEHGGVEVSQSQDKQFAGRVQSDKELLKDGRIKLHVSKLRINDSGLYLCEIQTDCGYGSAACRLIVRGEITK
;
A
#
# COMPACT_ATOMS: atom_id res chain seq x y z
N LEU A 1 26.72 -49.47 -54.70
CA LEU A 1 26.01 -48.17 -54.74
C LEU A 1 24.97 -48.18 -53.61
N GLY A 2 25.31 -47.59 -52.47
CA GLY A 2 24.37 -47.38 -51.37
C GLY A 2 23.82 -45.96 -51.44
N ILE A 3 22.50 -45.79 -51.40
CA ILE A 3 21.83 -44.49 -51.49
C ILE A 3 21.57 -44.01 -50.05
N PHE A 4 22.03 -42.80 -49.77
CA PHE A 4 21.89 -42.07 -48.51
C PHE A 4 20.41 -41.76 -48.20
N ALA A 5 20.01 -41.94 -46.94
CA ALA A 5 18.75 -41.42 -46.41
C ALA A 5 18.90 -39.92 -46.08
N ALA A 6 18.06 -39.08 -46.66
CA ALA A 6 17.97 -37.65 -46.35
C ALA A 6 16.99 -37.41 -45.20
N PHE A 7 17.48 -36.82 -44.11
CA PHE A 7 16.67 -36.19 -43.07
C PHE A 7 15.91 -34.99 -43.68
N CYS A 8 14.59 -34.95 -43.56
CA CYS A 8 13.82 -33.74 -43.79
C CYS A 8 13.16 -33.32 -42.47
N PHE A 9 13.60 -32.18 -41.96
CA PHE A 9 13.26 -31.63 -40.66
C PHE A 9 11.77 -31.27 -40.58
N CYS A 10 11.11 -31.77 -39.54
CA CYS A 10 9.85 -31.22 -39.06
C CYS A 10 10.18 -29.99 -38.20
N VAL A 11 9.95 -28.79 -38.72
CA VAL A 11 9.95 -27.56 -37.91
C VAL A 11 8.58 -26.94 -38.03
N CYS A 12 7.66 -27.40 -37.19
CA CYS A 12 6.43 -26.66 -36.91
C CYS A 12 6.84 -25.47 -36.05
N SER A 13 7.08 -24.32 -36.69
CA SER A 13 7.50 -23.09 -36.02
C SER A 13 6.30 -22.46 -35.30
N SER A 14 5.89 -23.06 -34.18
CA SER A 14 4.94 -22.45 -33.26
C SER A 14 5.63 -21.28 -32.58
N LEU A 15 5.30 -20.06 -33.03
CA LEU A 15 5.72 -18.84 -32.37
C LEU A 15 5.01 -18.78 -31.00
N SER A 16 5.65 -19.32 -29.97
CA SER A 16 5.14 -19.20 -28.59
C SER A 16 5.26 -17.74 -28.18
N LEU A 17 4.15 -17.01 -28.24
CA LEU A 17 4.01 -15.70 -27.61
C LEU A 17 4.05 -15.91 -26.09
N SER A 18 5.26 -15.96 -25.51
CA SER A 18 5.41 -15.86 -24.07
C SER A 18 5.06 -14.43 -23.67
N VAL A 19 3.80 -14.20 -23.30
CA VAL A 19 3.40 -12.98 -22.61
C VAL A 19 4.12 -13.00 -21.26
N SER A 20 5.26 -12.33 -21.17
CA SER A 20 5.86 -12.02 -19.88
C SER A 20 4.89 -11.07 -19.20
N SER A 21 4.09 -11.57 -18.25
CA SER A 21 3.33 -10.69 -17.37
C SER A 21 4.34 -9.96 -16.50
N ALA A 22 4.67 -8.73 -16.88
CA ALA A 22 5.35 -7.83 -15.98
C ALA A 22 4.42 -7.65 -14.77
N ALA A 23 4.73 -8.30 -13.64
CA ALA A 23 3.92 -8.18 -12.43
C ALA A 23 3.90 -6.71 -11.99
N THR A 24 2.71 -6.12 -11.89
CA THR A 24 2.55 -4.71 -11.51
C THR A 24 2.65 -4.55 -10.00
N PHE A 25 3.28 -3.46 -9.55
CA PHE A 25 3.23 -3.05 -8.14
C PHE A 25 1.82 -2.51 -7.85
N VAL A 26 1.12 -3.12 -6.89
CA VAL A 26 -0.27 -2.77 -6.57
C VAL A 26 -0.41 -2.68 -5.06
N VAL A 27 -1.02 -1.60 -4.58
CA VAL A 27 -1.44 -1.43 -3.19
C VAL A 27 -2.93 -1.72 -3.10
N ASN A 28 -3.35 -2.48 -2.10
CA ASN A 28 -4.73 -2.87 -1.86
C ASN A 28 -5.11 -2.56 -0.41
N VAL A 29 -6.41 -2.39 -0.18
CA VAL A 29 -6.98 -2.34 1.18
C VAL A 29 -7.39 -3.75 1.61
N THR A 30 -7.16 -4.09 2.88
CA THR A 30 -7.71 -5.33 3.46
C THR A 30 -9.21 -5.19 3.73
N GLN A 31 -9.63 -3.97 4.06
CA GLN A 31 -11.00 -3.60 4.35
C GLN A 31 -11.25 -2.17 3.85
N SER A 32 -12.36 -1.97 3.14
CA SER A 32 -12.68 -0.69 2.49
C SER A 32 -13.27 0.35 3.44
N SER A 33 -13.82 -0.07 4.58
CA SER A 33 -14.44 0.83 5.57
C SER A 33 -14.28 0.30 6.99
N TYR A 34 -13.85 1.15 7.92
CA TYR A 34 -13.68 0.89 9.34
C TYR A 34 -14.63 1.78 10.15
N GLU A 35 -15.11 1.28 11.28
CA GLU A 35 -15.82 2.07 12.28
C GLU A 35 -15.09 1.98 13.62
N ALA A 36 -15.01 3.11 14.33
CA ALA A 36 -14.40 3.20 15.64
C ALA A 36 -15.12 4.25 16.49
N GLU A 37 -14.92 4.17 17.80
CA GLU A 37 -15.46 5.15 18.75
C GLU A 37 -14.45 6.26 19.02
N GLU A 38 -14.95 7.44 19.36
CA GLU A 38 -14.14 8.54 19.84
C GLU A 38 -13.29 8.11 21.06
N ASN A 39 -12.12 8.74 21.23
CA ASN A 39 -11.12 8.46 22.26
C ASN A 39 -10.44 7.08 22.21
N HIS A 40 -10.95 6.14 21.40
CA HIS A 40 -10.34 4.84 21.19
C HIS A 40 -9.20 4.91 20.14
N SER A 41 -8.65 3.74 19.84
CA SER A 41 -7.60 3.58 18.82
C SER A 41 -8.06 2.59 17.75
N ILE A 42 -7.54 2.74 16.54
CA ILE A 42 -7.81 1.88 15.39
C ILE A 42 -6.50 1.54 14.70
N THR A 43 -6.47 0.40 14.01
CA THR A 43 -5.39 0.04 13.10
C THR A 43 -5.97 -0.16 11.72
N LEU A 44 -5.48 0.62 10.76
CA LEU A 44 -5.85 0.52 9.35
C LEU A 44 -4.79 -0.31 8.63
N GLU A 45 -5.22 -1.23 7.78
CA GLU A 45 -4.31 -2.15 7.09
C GLU A 45 -4.41 -2.09 5.57
N TRP A 46 -3.25 -2.18 4.93
CA TRP A 46 -3.08 -2.35 3.48
C TRP A 46 -2.17 -3.53 3.19
N THR A 47 -2.29 -4.04 1.97
CA THR A 47 -1.35 -5.00 1.41
C THR A 47 -0.77 -4.46 0.12
N PHE A 48 0.40 -4.95 -0.28
CA PHE A 48 0.95 -4.65 -1.58
C PHE A 48 1.70 -5.84 -2.15
N THR A 49 1.86 -5.88 -3.47
CA THR A 49 2.58 -6.96 -4.13
C THR A 49 4.08 -6.84 -3.85
N THR A 50 4.60 -7.69 -2.97
CA THR A 50 6.05 -7.85 -2.76
C THR A 50 6.63 -8.84 -3.75
N ARG A 51 7.69 -8.45 -4.48
CA ARG A 51 8.55 -9.40 -5.17
C ARG A 51 9.70 -9.79 -4.22
N PRO A 52 9.85 -11.08 -3.85
CA PRO A 52 10.82 -11.53 -2.85
C PRO A 52 12.26 -11.06 -3.11
N ASP A 53 12.64 -10.86 -4.38
CA ASP A 53 14.04 -10.63 -4.75
C ASP A 53 14.29 -9.38 -5.62
N SER A 54 13.29 -8.48 -5.82
CA SER A 54 13.46 -7.35 -6.75
C SER A 54 12.74 -6.03 -6.46
N CYS A 55 11.87 -5.95 -5.45
CA CYS A 55 11.20 -4.70 -5.04
C CYS A 55 11.62 -4.31 -3.62
N LEU A 56 12.89 -4.00 -3.39
CA LEU A 56 13.40 -3.82 -2.01
C LEU A 56 13.79 -2.38 -1.69
N SER A 57 13.99 -1.50 -2.68
CA SER A 57 14.25 -0.10 -2.37
C SER A 57 12.94 0.67 -2.27
N PHE A 58 12.49 0.87 -1.03
CA PHE A 58 11.44 1.83 -0.71
C PHE A 58 11.97 3.25 -0.88
N GLU A 59 11.34 4.02 -1.77
CA GLU A 59 11.66 5.43 -1.96
C GLU A 59 10.87 6.27 -0.96
N PHE A 60 9.53 6.15 -0.96
CA PHE A 60 8.70 6.79 0.06
C PHE A 60 7.41 6.03 0.35
N MET A 61 6.86 6.33 1.52
CA MET A 61 5.51 5.97 1.94
C MET A 61 4.86 7.17 2.59
N ILE A 62 3.63 7.49 2.18
CA ILE A 62 2.85 8.58 2.75
C ILE A 62 1.43 8.12 3.07
N PHE A 63 0.97 8.51 4.26
CA PHE A 63 -0.42 8.36 4.67
C PHE A 63 -1.08 9.71 4.75
N THR A 64 -2.25 9.81 4.13
CA THR A 64 -2.98 11.06 4.02
C THR A 64 -4.43 10.87 4.43
N LEU A 65 -4.95 11.75 5.28
CA LEU A 65 -6.38 11.87 5.55
C LEU A 65 -6.99 12.90 4.59
N ILE A 66 -8.03 12.50 3.89
CA ILE A 66 -8.90 13.36 3.09
C ILE A 66 -10.28 13.36 3.74
N THR A 67 -10.64 14.47 4.36
CA THR A 67 -11.94 14.66 5.02
C THR A 67 -13.04 15.00 4.01
N GLU A 68 -14.30 14.99 4.46
CA GLU A 68 -15.45 15.31 3.60
C GLU A 68 -15.39 16.73 3.02
N ASN A 69 -14.91 17.70 3.81
CA ASN A 69 -14.67 19.08 3.37
C ASN A 69 -13.38 19.24 2.52
N LYS A 70 -12.82 18.15 2.01
CA LYS A 70 -11.63 18.12 1.13
C LYS A 70 -10.36 18.67 1.78
N LYS A 71 -10.30 18.76 3.11
CA LYS A 71 -9.05 19.05 3.80
C LYS A 71 -8.15 17.81 3.69
N VAL A 72 -6.90 18.06 3.31
CA VAL A 72 -5.86 17.04 3.19
C VAL A 72 -4.90 17.22 4.37
N SER A 73 -4.63 16.14 5.12
CA SER A 73 -3.69 16.15 6.25
C SER A 73 -2.72 14.99 6.13
N VAL A 74 -1.42 15.26 6.18
CA VAL A 74 -0.38 14.23 6.19
C VAL A 74 -0.30 13.63 7.58
N LEU A 75 -0.55 12.33 7.69
CA LEU A 75 -0.57 11.58 8.94
C LEU A 75 0.82 11.04 9.28
N PHE A 76 1.53 10.56 8.27
CA PHE A 76 2.85 9.99 8.37
C PHE A 76 3.52 10.04 7.00
N HIS A 77 4.81 10.31 6.97
CA HIS A 77 5.60 10.35 5.75
C HIS A 77 6.99 9.82 6.06
N GLU A 78 7.43 8.86 5.25
CA GLU A 78 8.76 8.30 5.29
C GLU A 78 9.39 8.40 3.90
N HIS A 79 10.66 8.78 3.87
CA HIS A 79 11.46 8.82 2.66
C HIS A 79 12.80 8.12 2.92
N GLY A 80 13.12 7.12 2.10
CA GLY A 80 14.35 6.32 2.22
C GLY A 80 14.52 5.64 3.58
N GLY A 81 13.44 5.18 4.22
CA GLY A 81 13.47 4.56 5.55
C GLY A 81 13.47 5.53 6.74
N VAL A 82 13.51 6.84 6.47
CA VAL A 82 13.56 7.88 7.51
C VAL A 82 12.25 8.65 7.57
N GLU A 83 11.69 8.79 8.78
CA GLU A 83 10.48 9.56 8.99
C GLU A 83 10.73 11.07 8.80
N VAL A 84 9.90 11.71 7.96
CA VAL A 84 9.95 13.13 7.64
C VAL A 84 8.95 13.89 8.51
N SER A 85 9.23 13.93 9.81
CA SER A 85 8.32 14.49 10.83
C SER A 85 7.84 15.92 10.56
N GLN A 86 8.63 16.75 9.86
CA GLN A 86 8.27 18.13 9.50
C GLN A 86 7.04 18.23 8.57
N SER A 87 6.74 17.16 7.83
CA SER A 87 5.58 17.12 6.94
C SER A 87 4.29 16.70 7.64
N GLN A 88 4.37 16.13 8.84
CA GLN A 88 3.20 15.66 9.59
C GLN A 88 2.33 16.83 10.05
N ASP A 89 1.02 16.71 9.85
CA ASP A 89 0.06 17.66 10.41
C ASP A 89 0.08 17.57 11.94
N LYS A 90 0.31 18.71 12.60
CA LYS A 90 0.44 18.83 14.06
C LYS A 90 -0.71 18.22 14.83
N GLN A 91 -1.92 18.14 14.26
CA GLN A 91 -3.07 17.53 14.93
C GLN A 91 -2.91 16.01 15.18
N PHE A 92 -2.02 15.36 14.44
CA PHE A 92 -1.71 13.93 14.51
C PHE A 92 -0.39 13.61 15.24
N ALA A 93 0.35 14.64 15.67
CA ALA A 93 1.59 14.47 16.41
C ALA A 93 1.36 13.63 17.68
N GLY A 94 2.14 12.55 17.84
CA GLY A 94 2.02 11.61 18.97
C GLY A 94 0.71 10.82 19.00
N ARG A 95 -0.01 10.74 17.87
CA ARG A 95 -1.23 9.93 17.71
C ARG A 95 -1.09 8.82 16.69
N VAL A 96 -0.18 8.98 15.72
CA VAL A 96 -0.01 8.08 14.57
C VAL A 96 1.30 7.32 14.68
N GLN A 97 1.25 6.01 14.39
CA GLN A 97 2.43 5.14 14.27
C GLN A 97 2.27 4.24 13.05
N SER A 98 3.34 4.04 12.28
CA SER A 98 3.37 3.12 11.14
C SER A 98 4.24 1.91 11.48
N ASP A 99 3.75 0.72 11.19
CA ASP A 99 4.48 -0.53 11.40
C ASP A 99 5.42 -0.82 10.22
N LYS A 100 6.70 -0.48 10.40
CA LYS A 100 7.74 -0.61 9.37
C LYS A 100 8.21 -2.05 9.17
N GLU A 101 8.02 -2.92 10.15
CA GLU A 101 8.55 -4.30 10.11
C GLU A 101 7.78 -5.16 9.11
N LEU A 102 6.53 -4.81 8.84
CA LEU A 102 5.63 -5.52 7.93
C LEU A 102 5.88 -5.23 6.44
N LEU A 103 6.73 -4.25 6.10
CA LEU A 103 7.06 -3.92 4.71
C LEU A 103 7.67 -5.11 3.97
N LYS A 104 8.39 -6.00 4.66
CA LYS A 104 8.96 -7.22 4.06
C LYS A 104 7.90 -8.28 3.74
N ASP A 105 6.77 -8.24 4.44
CA ASP A 105 5.67 -9.20 4.31
C ASP A 105 4.58 -8.71 3.35
N GLY A 106 4.78 -7.56 2.70
CA GLY A 106 3.79 -6.95 1.80
C GLY A 106 2.57 -6.44 2.55
N ARG A 107 2.74 -6.10 3.84
CA ARG A 107 1.67 -5.61 4.71
C ARG A 107 2.07 -4.28 5.31
N ILE A 108 1.06 -3.45 5.55
CA ILE A 108 1.26 -2.11 6.08
C ILE A 108 0.16 -1.85 7.10
N LYS A 109 0.55 -1.30 8.25
CA LYS A 109 -0.39 -0.91 9.29
C LYS A 109 -0.15 0.52 9.72
N LEU A 110 -1.25 1.25 9.84
CA LEU A 110 -1.30 2.59 10.41
C LEU A 110 -2.13 2.54 11.69
N HIS A 111 -1.48 2.72 12.82
CA HIS A 111 -2.14 2.85 14.10
C HIS A 111 -2.48 4.32 14.36
N VAL A 112 -3.74 4.60 14.71
CA VAL A 112 -4.21 5.93 15.07
C VAL A 112 -4.88 5.85 16.44
N SER A 113 -4.34 6.59 17.40
CA SER A 113 -4.82 6.63 18.78
C SER A 113 -5.59 7.92 19.09
N LYS A 114 -6.36 7.90 20.20
CA LYS A 114 -7.11 9.06 20.72
C LYS A 114 -7.99 9.70 19.64
N LEU A 115 -8.77 8.86 18.95
CA LEU A 115 -9.62 9.26 17.82
C LEU A 115 -10.55 10.41 18.18
N ARG A 116 -10.78 11.30 17.22
CA ARG A 116 -11.71 12.42 17.27
C ARG A 116 -12.74 12.24 16.16
N ILE A 117 -13.94 12.81 16.32
CA ILE A 117 -14.98 12.76 15.26
C ILE A 117 -14.45 13.26 13.91
N ASN A 118 -13.65 14.33 13.93
CA ASN A 118 -13.06 14.95 12.74
C ASN A 118 -11.93 14.13 12.09
N ASP A 119 -11.53 13.01 12.68
CA ASP A 119 -10.62 12.06 12.04
C ASP A 119 -11.35 11.14 11.04
N SER A 120 -12.69 11.25 10.95
CA SER A 120 -13.48 10.55 9.92
C SER A 120 -13.11 11.03 8.51
N GLY A 121 -12.96 10.10 7.58
CA GLY A 121 -12.60 10.43 6.20
C GLY A 121 -12.01 9.26 5.43
N LEU A 122 -11.36 9.59 4.31
CA LEU A 122 -10.61 8.64 3.49
C LEU A 122 -9.15 8.66 3.90
N TYR A 123 -8.63 7.51 4.28
CA TYR A 123 -7.23 7.29 4.60
C TYR A 123 -6.58 6.68 3.36
N LEU A 124 -5.71 7.46 2.72
CA LEU A 124 -4.96 7.06 1.53
C LEU A 124 -3.55 6.62 1.96
N CYS A 125 -3.12 5.47 1.46
CA CYS A 125 -1.74 5.03 1.50
C CYS A 125 -1.17 5.15 0.08
N GLU A 126 -0.04 5.84 -0.07
CA GLU A 126 0.72 5.92 -1.33
C GLU A 126 2.13 5.40 -1.08
N ILE A 127 2.64 4.60 -2.00
CA ILE A 127 3.94 3.97 -1.89
C ILE A 127 4.66 4.11 -3.23
N GLN A 128 5.92 4.53 -3.15
CA GLN A 128 6.86 4.52 -4.25
C GLN A 128 8.01 3.58 -3.93
N THR A 129 8.30 2.68 -4.87
CA THR A 129 9.42 1.74 -4.84
C THR A 129 10.19 1.82 -6.16
N ASP A 130 11.33 1.15 -6.25
CA ASP A 130 12.05 0.90 -7.51
C ASP A 130 11.20 0.17 -8.56
N CYS A 131 10.22 -0.62 -8.13
CA CYS A 131 9.40 -1.42 -9.03
C CYS A 131 8.05 -0.78 -9.38
N GLY A 132 7.73 0.37 -8.80
CA GLY A 132 6.58 1.19 -9.21
C GLY A 132 5.93 1.97 -8.08
N TYR A 133 4.85 2.64 -8.49
CA TYR A 133 3.96 3.41 -7.65
C TYR A 133 2.65 2.65 -7.44
N GLY A 134 2.10 2.71 -6.22
CA GLY A 134 0.76 2.22 -5.96
C GLY A 134 0.10 2.97 -4.82
N SER A 135 -1.23 3.06 -4.87
CA SER A 135 -2.01 3.68 -3.81
C SER A 135 -3.39 3.05 -3.66
N ALA A 136 -3.91 3.08 -2.44
CA ALA A 136 -5.27 2.67 -2.14
C ALA A 136 -5.80 3.37 -0.89
N ALA A 137 -7.12 3.56 -0.84
CA ALA A 137 -7.77 4.26 0.26
C ALA A 137 -8.87 3.43 0.91
N CYS A 138 -8.95 3.50 2.24
CA CYS A 138 -10.07 2.98 3.03
C CYS A 138 -10.78 4.14 3.75
N ARG A 139 -12.04 3.94 4.12
CA ARG A 139 -12.83 4.89 4.90
C ARG A 139 -12.71 4.59 6.38
N LEU A 140 -12.60 5.62 7.21
CA LEU A 140 -12.82 5.52 8.66
C LEU A 140 -14.01 6.39 9.05
N ILE A 141 -14.90 5.83 9.87
CA ILE A 141 -16.02 6.54 10.49
C ILE A 141 -15.80 6.49 12.01
N VAL A 142 -15.60 7.65 12.62
CA VAL A 142 -15.50 7.80 14.08
C VAL A 142 -16.85 8.26 14.62
N ARG A 143 -17.43 7.49 15.54
CA ARG A 143 -18.71 7.80 16.18
C ARG A 143 -18.48 8.28 17.61
N GLY A 144 -19.32 9.21 18.07
CA GLY A 144 -19.31 9.64 19.47
C GLY A 144 -19.71 8.49 20.39
N GLU A 145 -19.16 8.48 21.60
CA GLU A 145 -19.54 7.52 22.63
C GLU A 145 -21.02 7.73 22.98
N ILE A 146 -21.85 6.70 22.76
CA ILE A 146 -23.25 6.75 23.17
C ILE A 146 -23.26 6.45 24.67
N THR A 147 -23.21 7.49 25.51
CA THR A 147 -23.51 7.34 26.93
C THR A 147 -24.89 6.70 27.08
N LYS A 148 -24.93 5.45 27.55
CA LYS A 148 -26.14 4.75 27.97
C LYS A 148 -26.61 5.25 29.33
#